data_AF-A0A3D1MAU0-F1
#
_entry.id   AF-A0A3D1MAU0-F1
#
_cell.length_a   1.000
_cell.length_b   1.000
_cell.length_c   1.000
_cell.angle_alpha   90.00
_cell.angle_beta   90.00
_cell.angle_gamma   90.00
#
_symmetry.space_group_name_H-M   'P 1'
#
loop_
_entity.id
_entity.type
_entity.pdbx_description
1 polymer ?
#
loop_
_entity_poly.entity_id
_entity_poly.type
_entity_poly.pdbx_seq_one_letter_code
_entity_poly.pdbx_strand_id
1 'polypeptide(L)' 'MGRRRRQLPRYDGIIIHGLSSEGFGVARHNDKVVFVEDAVPGDQGDVQVTK' A
#
# COMPACT_ATOMS: atom_id res chain seq x y z
N MET A 1 24.96 16.60 8.57
CA MET A 1 23.56 17.05 8.63
C MET A 1 22.72 16.09 7.80
N GLY A 2 22.01 15.18 8.47
CA GLY A 2 21.38 14.02 7.86
C GLY A 2 20.16 14.37 7.01
N ARG A 3 19.99 13.65 5.90
CA ARG A 3 18.84 13.76 4.99
C ARG A 3 17.55 13.53 5.79
N ARG A 4 16.71 14.56 5.93
CA ARG A 4 15.40 14.45 6.59
C ARG A 4 14.58 13.40 5.85
N ARG A 5 14.35 12.23 6.46
CA ARG A 5 13.48 11.19 5.90
C ARG A 5 12.09 11.82 5.74
N ARG A 6 11.59 11.88 4.51
CA ARG A 6 10.21 12.29 4.24
C ARG A 6 9.29 11.27 4.92
N GLN A 7 8.30 11.74 5.66
CA GLN A 7 7.21 10.86 6.08
C GLN A 7 6.40 10.53 4.85
N LEU A 8 6.36 9.25 4.51
CA LEU A 8 5.54 8.76 3.43
C LEU A 8 4.10 8.58 3.92
N PRO A 9 3.10 8.67 3.03
CA PRO A 9 1.70 8.56 3.42
C PRO A 9 1.38 7.25 4.14
N ARG A 10 0.39 7.32 5.04
CA ARG A 10 -0.33 6.19 5.59
C ARG A 10 -1.75 6.24 5.05
N TYR A 11 -2.28 5.09 4.65
CA TYR A 11 -3.66 4.95 4.22
C TYR A 11 -4.38 4.02 5.18
N ASP A 12 -5.50 4.46 5.72
CA ASP A 12 -6.26 3.68 6.70
C ASP A 12 -7.44 2.98 6.03
N GLY A 13 -7.71 1.75 6.45
CA GLY A 13 -8.85 0.95 6.00
C GLY A 13 -8.96 0.68 4.50
N ILE A 14 -7.83 0.58 3.77
CA ILE A 14 -7.84 0.30 2.33
C ILE A 14 -8.18 -1.17 2.06
N ILE A 15 -8.85 -1.42 0.93
CA ILE A 15 -9.28 -2.75 0.50
C ILE A 15 -8.34 -3.23 -0.61
N ILE A 16 -7.89 -4.48 -0.49
CA ILE A 16 -7.12 -5.15 -1.54
C ILE A 16 -8.09 -5.72 -2.58
N HIS A 17 -7.97 -5.27 -3.83
CA HIS A 17 -8.87 -5.65 -4.92
C HIS A 17 -8.37 -6.84 -5.73
N GLY A 18 -7.08 -7.13 -5.70
CA GLY A 18 -6.46 -8.13 -6.56
C GLY A 18 -5.01 -8.40 -6.20
N LEU A 19 -4.36 -9.25 -6.99
CA LEU A 19 -2.94 -9.51 -6.92
C LEU A 19 -2.24 -9.03 -8.19
N SER A 20 -1.01 -8.55 -8.04
CA SER A 20 -0.11 -8.32 -9.16
C SER A 20 0.52 -9.64 -9.63
N SER A 21 1.14 -9.63 -10.81
CA SER A 21 1.86 -10.80 -11.34
C SER A 21 3.04 -11.24 -10.46
N GLU A 22 3.56 -10.35 -9.62
CA GLU A 22 4.64 -10.64 -8.66
C GLU A 22 4.10 -11.09 -7.29
N GLY A 23 2.78 -11.15 -7.12
CA GLY A 23 2.13 -11.64 -5.90
C GLY A 23 1.83 -10.57 -4.85
N PHE A 24 2.01 -9.28 -5.15
CA PHE A 24 1.62 -8.19 -4.24
C PHE A 24 0.12 -7.94 -4.28
N GLY A 25 -0.47 -7.64 -3.12
CA GLY A 25 -1.83 -7.10 -3.03
C GLY A 25 -1.92 -5.75 -3.75
N VAL A 26 -2.99 -5.55 -4.52
CA VAL A 26 -3.23 -4.32 -5.28
C VAL A 26 -4.44 -3.58 -4.71
N ALA A 27 -4.21 -2.37 -4.20
CA ALA A 27 -5.23 -1.44 -3.74
C ALA A 27 -5.23 -0.15 -4.57
N ARG A 28 -6.36 0.58 -4.56
CA ARG A 28 -6.47 1.91 -5.18
C ARG A 28 -6.90 2.94 -4.14
N HIS A 29 -6.19 4.07 -4.08
CA HIS A 29 -6.51 5.15 -3.16
C HIS A 29 -6.14 6.50 -3.80
N ASN A 30 -7.09 7.44 -3.90
CA ASN A 30 -6.90 8.80 -4.44
C ASN A 30 -6.03 8.84 -5.72
N ASP A 31 -6.48 8.10 -6.76
CA ASP A 31 -5.83 7.96 -8.07
C ASP A 31 -4.46 7.27 -8.09
N LYS A 32 -4.05 6.67 -6.96
CA LYS A 32 -2.82 5.89 -6.87
C LYS A 32 -3.13 4.40 -6.77
N VAL A 33 -2.26 3.61 -7.39
CA VAL A 33 -2.18 2.17 -7.16
C VAL A 33 -1.14 1.91 -6.07
N VAL A 34 -1.53 1.17 -5.05
CA VAL A 34 -0.67 0.81 -3.91
C VAL A 34 -0.44 -0.69 -3.96
N PHE A 35 0.83 -1.10 -3.96
CA PHE A 35 1.24 -2.48 -3.84
C PHE A 35 1.51 -2.80 -2.37
N VAL A 36 0.92 -3.87 -1.87
CA VAL A 36 0.93 -4.26 -0.47
C VAL A 36 1.55 -5.65 -0.36
N GLU A 37 2.60 -5.77 0.45
CA GLU A 37 3.21 -7.04 0.80
C GLU A 37 2.29 -7.84 1.73
N ASP A 38 2.30 -9.17 1.60
CA ASP A 38 1.58 -10.10 2.47
C ASP A 38 0.07 -9.79 2.60
N ALA A 39 -0.56 -9.45 1.47
CA ALA A 39 -1.98 -9.10 1.44
C ALA A 39 -2.67 -9.75 0.24
N VAL A 40 -3.88 -10.26 0.46
CA VAL A 40 -4.67 -10.99 -0.55
C VAL A 40 -5.99 -10.28 -0.87
N PRO A 41 -6.62 -10.58 -2.01
CA PRO A 41 -7.88 -9.94 -2.39
C PRO A 41 -8.98 -10.21 -1.34
N GLY A 42 -9.65 -9.14 -0.91
CA GLY A 42 -10.66 -9.19 0.16
C GLY A 42 -10.15 -8.73 1.52
N ASP A 43 -8.83 -8.61 1.72
CA ASP A 43 -8.28 -8.02 2.94
C ASP A 43 -8.60 -6.54 3.04
N GLN A 44 -8.81 -6.07 4.28
CA GLN A 44 -8.98 -4.66 4.62
C GLN A 44 -8.06 -4.29 5.79
N GLY A 45 -7.30 -3.21 5.66
CA GLY A 45 -6.40 -2.77 6.74
C GLY A 45 -5.70 -1.44 6.47
N ASP A 46 -4.89 -1.03 7.44
CA ASP A 46 -4.06 0.17 7.35
C ASP A 46 -2.71 -0.16 6.73
N VAL A 47 -2.26 0.66 5.78
CA VAL A 47 -1.02 0.45 5.04
C VAL A 47 -0.11 1.67 5.13
N GLN A 48 1.15 1.42 5.53
CA GLN A 48 2.21 2.42 5.54
C GLN A 48 3.03 2.32 4.25
N VAL A 49 3.10 3.41 3.49
CA VAL A 49 3.96 3.46 2.29
C VAL A 49 5.43 3.49 2.74
N THR A 50 6.26 2.62 2.18
CA THR A 50 7.70 2.52 2.50
C THR A 50 8.63 3.00 1.39
N LYS A 51 8.15 3.06 0.14
CA LYS A 51 8.89 3.49 -1.05
C LYS A 51 8.01 4.26 -2.02
#